data_AF-A0A9D2LJL8-F1
#
_entry.id   AF-A0A9D2LJL8-F1
#
_cell.length_a   1.000
_cell.length_b   1.000
_cell.length_c   1.000
_cell.angle_alpha   90.00
_cell.angle_beta   90.00
_cell.angle_gamma   90.00
#
_symmetry.space_group_name_H-M   'P 1'
#
loop_
_entity.id
_entity.type
_entity.pdbx_description
1 polymer ?
#
loop_
_entity_poly.entity_id
_entity_poly.type
_entity_poly.pdbx_seq_one_letter_code
_entity_poly.pdbx_strand_id
1 'polypeptide(L)'
;MKSVFAKRSARPDPELLNLKAELLEAQGDLAQAYRQFDQALDPELVESCVYQISAVKARCNYLIRAIKERSPDGLAAAGLEGTATWT
;
A
#
# COMPACT_ATOMS: atom_id res chain seq x y z
N MET A 1 -19.11 30.43 27.69
CA MET A 1 -18.66 30.56 26.28
C MET A 1 -18.74 29.17 25.67
N LYS A 2 -19.60 28.98 24.67
CA LYS A 2 -19.97 27.66 24.16
C LYS A 2 -18.88 27.13 23.22
N SER A 3 -18.31 26.00 23.61
CA SER A 3 -17.32 25.24 22.85
C SER A 3 -17.88 24.86 21.49
N VAL A 4 -17.35 25.47 20.44
CA VAL A 4 -17.59 25.07 19.06
C VAL A 4 -16.34 24.33 18.59
N PHE A 5 -16.18 23.10 19.07
CA PHE A 5 -15.47 22.09 18.30
C PHE A 5 -16.30 21.84 17.04
N ALA A 6 -16.05 22.67 16.03
CA ALA A 6 -16.52 22.42 14.68
C ALA A 6 -15.96 21.05 14.29
N LYS A 7 -16.81 20.04 14.40
CA LYS A 7 -16.72 18.73 13.78
C LYS A 7 -16.64 19.01 12.28
N ARG A 8 -15.44 19.38 11.82
CA ARG A 8 -15.10 19.46 10.41
C ARG A 8 -15.29 18.04 9.94
N SER A 9 -16.40 17.82 9.25
CA SER A 9 -16.77 16.54 8.67
C SER A 9 -15.52 15.90 8.12
N ALA A 10 -15.03 14.87 8.81
CA ALA A 10 -13.98 14.00 8.34
C ALA A 10 -14.57 13.22 7.17
N ARG A 11 -14.78 13.90 6.04
CA ARG A 11 -14.89 13.22 4.77
C ARG A 11 -13.49 12.65 4.57
N PRO A 12 -13.30 11.32 4.61
CA PRO A 12 -12.03 10.77 4.18
C PRO A 12 -11.75 11.34 2.79
N ASP A 13 -10.56 11.92 2.64
CA ASP A 13 -10.12 12.55 1.39
C ASP A 13 -10.34 11.52 0.27
N PRO A 14 -11.17 11.80 -0.75
CA PRO A 14 -11.52 10.79 -1.76
C PRO A 14 -10.28 10.25 -2.47
N GLU A 15 -9.24 11.07 -2.58
CA GLU A 15 -7.93 10.68 -3.09
C GLU A 15 -7.21 9.71 -2.17
N LEU A 16 -7.29 9.90 -0.85
CA LEU A 16 -6.73 8.98 0.14
C LEU A 16 -7.44 7.62 0.13
N LEU A 17 -8.76 7.61 -0.08
CA LEU A 17 -9.50 6.35 -0.27
C LEU A 17 -9.04 5.63 -1.54
N ASN A 18 -8.86 6.34 -2.65
CA ASN A 18 -8.33 5.77 -3.88
C ASN A 18 -6.91 5.23 -3.69
N LEU A 19 -6.02 5.99 -3.04
CA LEU A 19 -4.66 5.53 -2.74
C LEU A 19 -4.64 4.27 -1.88
N LYS A 20 -5.55 4.17 -0.89
CA LYS A 20 -5.71 2.97 -0.06
C LYS A 20 -6.23 1.78 -0.88
N ALA A 21 -7.22 2.00 -1.74
CA ALA A 21 -7.74 0.97 -2.63
C ALA A 21 -6.65 0.46 -3.57
N GLU A 22 -5.91 1.37 -4.20
CA GLU A 22 -4.81 1.03 -5.10
C GLU A 22 -3.67 0.30 -4.37
N LEU A 23 -3.40 0.64 -3.11
CA LEU A 23 -2.43 -0.06 -2.28
C LEU A 23 -2.88 -1.48 -1.92
N LEU A 24 -4.17 -1.69 -1.66
CA LEU A 24 -4.73 -3.03 -1.45
C LEU A 24 -4.65 -3.88 -2.71
N GLU A 25 -4.96 -3.31 -3.88
CA GLU A 25 -4.79 -3.98 -5.17
C GLU A 25 -3.33 -4.34 -5.44
N ALA A 26 -2.41 -3.40 -5.21
CA ALA A 26 -0.98 -3.64 -5.39
C ALA A 26 -0.44 -4.71 -4.41
N GLN A 27 -0.95 -4.78 -3.17
CA GLN A 27 -0.62 -5.86 -2.25
C GLN A 27 -1.17 -7.22 -2.70
N GLY A 28 -2.37 -7.25 -3.29
CA GLY A 28 -2.92 -8.45 -3.92
C GLY A 28 -2.05 -8.95 -5.06
N ASP A 29 -1.61 -8.03 -5.93
CA ASP A 29 -0.68 -8.33 -7.03
C ASP A 29 0.66 -8.84 -6.52
N LEU A 30 1.19 -8.24 -5.44
CA LEU A 30 2.42 -8.69 -4.77
C LEU A 30 2.27 -10.11 -4.22
N ALA A 31 1.16 -10.41 -3.54
CA ALA A 31 0.89 -11.74 -3.01
C ALA A 31 0.74 -12.79 -4.12
N GLN A 32 0.13 -12.40 -5.25
CA GLN A 32 0.04 -13.25 -6.43
C GLN A 32 1.42 -13.51 -7.05
N ALA A 33 2.24 -12.48 -7.22
CA ALA A 33 3.60 -12.60 -7.73
C ALA A 33 4.47 -13.48 -6.81
N TYR A 34 4.31 -13.38 -5.49
CA TYR A 34 4.95 -14.27 -4.51
C TYR A 34 4.51 -15.73 -4.68
N ARG A 35 3.21 -16.00 -4.88
CA ARG A 35 2.74 -17.37 -5.15
C ARG A 35 3.25 -17.91 -6.49
N GLN A 36 3.41 -17.04 -7.48
CA GLN A 36 3.96 -17.42 -8.77
C GLN A 36 5.45 -17.71 -8.67
N PHE A 37 6.19 -16.95 -7.87
CA PHE A 37 7.59 -17.23 -7.52
C PHE A 37 7.73 -18.58 -6.80
N ASP A 38 6.88 -18.88 -5.82
CA ASP A 38 6.90 -20.14 -5.06
C ASP A 38 6.65 -21.38 -5.95
N GLN A 39 5.82 -21.22 -7.00
CA GLN A 39 5.52 -22.26 -7.98
C GLN A 39 6.49 -22.28 -9.17
N ALA A 40 7.26 -21.21 -9.40
CA ALA A 40 8.23 -21.13 -10.48
C ALA A 40 9.43 -22.00 -10.13
N LEU A 41 9.48 -23.19 -10.71
CA LEU A 41 10.62 -24.11 -10.62
C LEU A 41 11.70 -23.78 -11.67
N ASP A 42 11.36 -22.97 -12.66
CA ASP A 42 12.24 -22.59 -13.76
C ASP A 42 13.07 -21.35 -13.39
N PRO A 43 14.42 -21.42 -13.45
CA PRO A 43 15.28 -20.34 -12.99
C PRO A 43 15.07 -19.02 -13.75
N GLU A 44 14.77 -19.05 -15.05
CA GLU A 44 14.45 -17.83 -15.83
C GLU A 44 13.11 -17.19 -15.40
N LEU A 45 12.12 -18.01 -15.04
CA LEU A 45 10.83 -17.55 -14.53
C LEU A 45 10.93 -16.99 -13.11
N VAL A 46 11.81 -17.55 -12.30
CA VAL A 46 12.13 -17.06 -10.95
C VAL A 46 12.72 -15.65 -11.03
N GLU A 47 13.71 -15.41 -11.89
CA GLU A 47 14.29 -14.07 -12.08
C GLU A 47 13.25 -13.05 -12.53
N SER A 48 12.40 -13.42 -13.50
CA SER A 48 11.28 -12.58 -13.95
C SER A 48 10.32 -12.23 -12.80
N CYS A 49 9.96 -13.21 -11.96
CA CYS A 49 9.10 -12.98 -10.79
C CYS A 49 9.77 -12.06 -9.75
N VAL A 50 11.08 -12.17 -9.53
CA VAL A 50 11.82 -11.27 -8.62
C VAL A 50 11.75 -9.82 -9.07
N TYR A 51 11.94 -9.55 -10.37
CA TYR A 51 11.79 -8.21 -10.92
C TYR A 51 10.36 -7.69 -10.78
N GLN A 52 9.36 -8.54 -11.01
CA GLN A 52 7.96 -8.19 -10.88
C GLN A 52 7.59 -7.88 -9.42
N ILE A 53 8.00 -8.73 -8.46
CA ILE A 53 7.82 -8.48 -7.01
C ILE A 53 8.50 -7.18 -6.61
N SER A 54 9.70 -6.90 -7.11
CA SER A 54 10.42 -5.67 -6.80
C SER A 54 9.71 -4.42 -7.35
N ALA A 55 9.18 -4.48 -8.56
CA ALA A 55 8.41 -3.40 -9.16
C ALA A 55 7.12 -3.12 -8.37
N VAL A 56 6.37 -4.17 -8.01
CA VAL A 56 5.15 -4.05 -7.22
C VAL A 56 5.45 -3.57 -5.81
N LYS A 57 6.56 -4.02 -5.19
CA LYS A 57 7.04 -3.52 -3.90
C LYS A 57 7.36 -2.02 -3.96
N ALA A 58 8.03 -1.55 -5.02
CA ALA A 58 8.29 -0.13 -5.23
C ALA A 58 6.99 0.68 -5.39
N ARG A 59 6.01 0.14 -6.11
CA ARG A 59 4.66 0.74 -6.24
C ARG A 59 3.97 0.84 -4.88
N CYS A 60 3.97 -0.22 -4.08
CA CYS A 60 3.45 -0.20 -2.71
C CYS A 60 4.16 0.84 -1.84
N ASN A 61 5.50 0.92 -1.91
CA ASN A 61 6.28 1.88 -1.13
C ASN A 61 5.92 3.33 -1.49
N TYR A 62 5.78 3.64 -2.79
CA TYR A 62 5.32 4.94 -3.26
C TYR A 62 3.93 5.29 -2.73
N LEU A 63 2.97 4.37 -2.83
CA LEU A 63 1.60 4.57 -2.35
C LEU A 63 1.57 4.77 -0.82
N ILE A 64 2.36 4.02 -0.06
CA ILE A 64 2.52 4.20 1.39
C ILE A 64 3.01 5.61 1.71
N ARG A 65 4.02 6.11 0.99
CA ARG A 65 4.54 7.47 1.15
C ARG A 65 3.50 8.53 0.80
N ALA A 66 2.78 8.36 -0.31
CA ALA A 66 1.72 9.27 -0.75
C ALA A 66 0.58 9.34 0.28
N ILE A 67 0.18 8.20 0.86
CA ILE A 67 -0.82 8.14 1.94
C ILE A 67 -0.29 8.84 3.18
N LYS A 68 0.96 8.60 3.59
CA LYS A 68 1.59 9.22 4.76
C LYS A 68 1.67 10.74 4.65
N GLU A 69 2.03 11.25 3.47
CA GLU A 69 2.14 12.69 3.19
C GLU A 69 0.77 13.38 3.26
N ARG A 70 -0.28 12.71 2.76
CA ARG A 70 -1.67 13.22 2.84
C ARG A 70 -2.34 13.02 4.19
N SER A 71 -2.01 11.95 4.90
CA SER A 71 -2.52 11.68 6.25
C SER A 71 -1.57 10.75 7.01
N PRO A 72 -0.85 11.26 8.02
CA PRO A 72 0.03 10.43 8.84
C PRO A 72 -0.72 9.34 9.61
N ASP A 73 -2.00 9.56 9.94
CA ASP A 73 -2.91 8.59 10.56
C ASP A 73 -3.53 7.61 9.54
N GLY A 74 -3.47 7.95 8.24
CA GLY A 74 -4.08 7.17 7.16
C GLY A 74 -3.51 5.75 7.05
N LEU A 75 -2.21 5.59 7.35
CA LEU A 75 -1.52 4.31 7.34
C LEU A 75 -1.88 3.43 8.56
N ALA A 76 -2.02 4.06 9.73
CA ALA A 76 -2.49 3.42 10.97
C ALA A 76 -3.94 2.93 10.82
N ALA A 77 -4.81 3.77 10.28
CA ALA A 77 -6.20 3.41 9.97
C ALA A 77 -6.35 2.32 8.89
N ALA A 78 -5.30 2.08 8.09
CA ALA A 78 -5.29 1.01 7.10
C ALA A 78 -4.66 -0.31 7.64
N GLY A 79 -4.10 -0.31 8.86
CA GLY A 79 -3.38 -1.47 9.40
C GLY A 79 -2.07 -1.77 8.68
N LEU A 80 -1.51 -0.78 7.96
CA LEU A 80 -0.37 -0.96 7.07
C LEU A 80 0.96 -0.48 7.67
N GLU A 81 0.98 -0.14 8.96
CA GLU A 81 2.19 0.35 9.65
C GLU A 81 3.36 -0.65 9.58
N GLY A 82 3.07 -1.96 9.56
CA GLY A 82 4.08 -3.03 9.39
C GLY A 82 4.58 -3.23 7.95
N THR A 83 3.94 -2.61 6.95
CA THR A 83 4.32 -2.72 5.53
C THR A 83 5.34 -1.67 5.09
N ALA A 84 5.75 -0.76 5.98
CA ALA A 84 6.84 0.17 5.72
C ALA A 84 8.24 -0.47 5.85
N THR A 85 8.32 -1.69 6.40
CA THR A 85 9.58 -2.38 6.73
C THR A 85 10.17 -3.19 5.56
N TRP A 86 9.61 -3.08 4.35
CA TRP A 86 10.17 -3.76 3.17
C TRP A 86 11.34 -2.94 2.60
N THR A 87 12.38 -2.73 3.40
CA THR A 87 13.71 -2.25 2.98
C THR A 87 14.71 -3.38 3.08
#